data_AF-A0ABD2MXJ5-F1
#
_entry.id   AF-A0ABD2MXJ5-F1
#
_cell.length_a   1.000
_cell.length_b   1.000
_cell.length_c   1.000
_cell.angle_alpha   90.00
_cell.angle_beta   90.00
_cell.angle_gamma   90.00
#
_symmetry.space_group_name_H-M   'P 1'
#
loop_
_entity.id
_entity.type
_entity.pdbx_description
1 polymer ?
#
loop_
_entity_poly.entity_id
_entity_poly.type
_entity_poly.pdbx_seq_one_letter_code
_entity_poly.pdbx_strand_id
1 'polypeptide(L)'
;MAWTTYQLSLAVLMVITGSINTLSTKWADGIESVGRDGQKKKFDHPFFQASCMFLGEVLCLFAFKILYKYYSMKGDGSEDVMGLTKGNRNFSPFKLFIPAMCDMTGTSIMYIGLNLTYASSFQMFRGSVIIFVGLLSVGFLERVLKKREWTGIVFVILGLAIVGASDFKSNDGSDGESHDRNDVITGDLLIVIAQIVTAVQMVVEEKYVSGLDIPALQAVGWEGLFGLVVLSILQVPFYFIKAGPPFTSYSGASLEDALDAFVQIWNSWELMVAILGTVLSIAFFNFAGISVTKELSATTRMVLDSVRTLVIWVVSLIFMGQEFDWLQLVGFIGLLIGMGLYNNVSVLGVPSKIGSLIRGLRYRTVSEEQIQNHTADERDDVP
;
A
#
# COMPACT_ATOMS: atom_id res chain seq x y z
N MET A 1 20.46 -13.38 -3.83
CA MET A 1 21.09 -12.43 -2.89
C MET A 1 20.24 -12.39 -1.64
N ALA A 2 20.85 -12.44 -0.46
CA ALA A 2 20.14 -12.29 0.80
C ALA A 2 19.87 -10.80 1.04
N TRP A 3 18.66 -10.45 1.48
CA TRP A 3 18.31 -9.07 1.84
C TRP A 3 19.11 -8.62 3.07
N THR A 4 19.48 -7.34 3.12
CA THR A 4 20.07 -6.76 4.33
C THR A 4 19.02 -6.67 5.44
N THR A 5 19.44 -6.58 6.70
CA THR A 5 18.53 -6.37 7.84
C THR A 5 17.68 -5.11 7.66
N TYR A 6 18.27 -4.06 7.08
CA TYR A 6 17.57 -2.82 6.76
C TYR A 6 16.46 -3.04 5.71
N GLN A 7 16.78 -3.68 4.58
CA GLN A 7 15.80 -4.00 3.54
C GLN A 7 14.66 -4.88 4.07
N LEU A 8 14.97 -5.87 4.91
CA LEU A 8 13.97 -6.71 5.55
C LEU A 8 13.08 -5.89 6.50
N SER A 9 13.66 -4.99 7.29
CA SER A 9 12.91 -4.12 8.20
C SER A 9 11.95 -3.19 7.45
N LEU A 10 12.36 -2.63 6.31
CA LEU A 10 11.50 -1.81 5.45
C LEU A 10 10.34 -2.64 4.87
N ALA A 11 10.62 -3.86 4.43
CA ALA A 11 9.59 -4.74 3.88
C ALA A 11 8.53 -5.12 4.94
N VAL A 12 8.97 -5.47 6.15
CA VAL A 12 8.07 -5.77 7.27
C VAL A 12 7.27 -4.53 7.68
N LEU A 13 7.93 -3.37 7.77
CA LEU A 13 7.26 -2.11 8.10
C LEU A 13 6.15 -1.80 7.08
N MET A 14 6.45 -1.89 5.79
CA MET A 14 5.49 -1.66 4.70
C MET A 14 4.27 -2.57 4.79
N VAL A 15 4.46 -3.87 5.01
CA VAL A 15 3.34 -4.83 5.09
C VAL A 15 2.48 -4.57 6.32
N ILE A 16 3.09 -4.32 7.49
CA ILE A 16 2.35 -4.07 8.74
C ILE A 16 1.59 -2.76 8.66
N THR A 17 2.24 -1.65 8.35
CA THR A 17 1.61 -0.33 8.35
C THR A 17 0.60 -0.21 7.22
N GLY A 18 0.86 -0.83 6.06
CA GLY A 18 -0.12 -0.93 5.00
C GLY A 18 -1.35 -1.74 5.39
N SER A 19 -1.21 -2.82 6.16
CA SER A 19 -2.34 -3.60 6.67
C SER A 19 -3.16 -2.81 7.69
N ILE A 20 -2.48 -2.13 8.63
CA ILE A 20 -3.12 -1.24 9.60
C ILE A 20 -3.90 -0.13 8.89
N ASN A 21 -3.32 0.47 7.84
CA ASN A 21 -3.99 1.49 7.05
C ASN A 21 -5.31 0.98 6.47
N THR A 22 -5.30 -0.14 5.74
CA THR A 22 -6.52 -0.66 5.12
C THR A 22 -7.58 -1.04 6.16
N LEU A 23 -7.17 -1.64 7.28
CA LEU A 23 -8.09 -1.96 8.37
C LEU A 23 -8.66 -0.71 9.04
N SER A 24 -7.85 0.36 9.22
CA SER A 24 -8.28 1.62 9.84
C SER A 24 -9.24 2.38 8.94
N THR A 25 -8.98 2.43 7.63
CA THR A 25 -9.90 3.01 6.64
C THR A 25 -11.22 2.25 6.61
N LYS A 26 -11.17 0.92 6.53
CA LYS A 26 -12.39 0.10 6.54
C LYS A 26 -13.18 0.22 7.85
N TRP A 27 -12.48 0.40 8.97
CA TRP A 27 -13.11 0.67 10.24
C TRP A 27 -13.79 2.04 10.24
N ALA A 28 -13.15 3.08 9.69
CA ALA A 28 -13.74 4.40 9.51
C ALA A 28 -15.04 4.34 8.69
N ASP A 29 -15.03 3.64 7.54
CA ASP A 29 -16.21 3.48 6.66
C ASP A 29 -17.41 2.82 7.36
N GLY A 30 -17.13 1.94 8.33
CA GLY A 30 -18.14 1.22 9.10
C GLY A 30 -18.75 2.02 10.26
N ILE A 31 -18.14 3.14 10.66
CA ILE A 31 -18.61 3.94 11.79
C ILE A 31 -19.75 4.86 11.36
N GLU A 32 -20.83 4.86 12.14
CA GLU A 32 -21.92 5.81 12.00
C GLU A 32 -21.71 7.02 12.90
N SER A 33 -21.79 8.22 12.33
CA SER A 33 -21.68 9.48 13.06
C SER A 33 -22.79 10.46 12.67
N VAL A 34 -23.01 11.46 13.52
CA VAL A 34 -24.00 12.51 13.28
C VAL A 34 -23.41 13.52 12.30
N GLY A 35 -24.01 13.63 11.13
CA GLY A 35 -23.66 14.60 10.10
C GLY A 35 -24.19 16.01 10.40
N ARG A 36 -23.92 16.94 9.48
CA ARG A 36 -24.32 18.35 9.54
C ARG A 36 -25.84 18.54 9.53
N ASP A 37 -26.57 17.63 8.91
CA ASP A 37 -28.04 17.61 8.89
C ASP A 37 -28.66 17.04 10.18
N GLY A 38 -27.82 16.65 11.15
CA GLY A 38 -28.24 16.05 12.41
C GLY A 38 -28.67 14.59 12.30
N GLN A 39 -28.55 13.96 11.12
CA GLN A 39 -28.85 12.55 10.93
C GLN A 39 -27.60 11.69 11.15
N LYS A 40 -27.80 10.49 11.70
CA LYS A 40 -26.74 9.48 11.78
C LYS A 40 -26.58 8.80 10.43
N LYS A 41 -25.36 8.84 9.90
CA LYS A 41 -24.98 8.25 8.63
C LYS A 41 -23.63 7.57 8.76
N LYS A 42 -23.39 6.56 7.91
CA LYS A 42 -22.06 5.99 7.75
C LYS A 42 -21.09 7.03 7.19
N PHE A 43 -19.82 6.89 7.53
CA PHE A 43 -18.76 7.75 7.05
C PHE A 43 -18.37 7.39 5.61
N ASP A 44 -19.14 7.91 4.65
CA ASP A 44 -18.97 7.68 3.21
C ASP A 44 -18.36 8.93 2.54
N HIS A 45 -17.06 9.13 2.78
CA HIS A 45 -16.31 10.33 2.35
C HIS A 45 -14.94 9.96 1.75
N PRO A 46 -14.92 9.27 0.61
CA PRO A 46 -13.73 8.66 0.03
C PRO A 46 -12.67 9.66 -0.45
N PHE A 47 -13.09 10.77 -1.06
CA PHE A 47 -12.14 11.78 -1.52
C PHE A 47 -11.58 12.58 -0.34
N PHE A 48 -12.34 12.73 0.74
CA PHE A 48 -11.85 13.26 2.01
C PHE A 48 -10.84 12.33 2.67
N GLN A 49 -11.14 11.03 2.73
CA GLN A 49 -10.19 10.03 3.22
C GLN A 49 -8.89 10.03 2.42
N ALA A 50 -8.97 10.12 1.09
CA ALA A 50 -7.79 10.27 0.24
C ALA A 50 -6.99 11.55 0.57
N SER A 51 -7.66 12.67 0.87
CA SER A 51 -6.99 13.88 1.38
C SER A 51 -6.30 13.64 2.74
N CYS A 52 -6.91 12.85 3.65
CA CYS A 52 -6.27 12.44 4.89
C CYS A 52 -5.04 11.53 4.65
N MET A 53 -5.06 10.66 3.65
CA MET A 53 -3.90 9.85 3.26
C MET A 53 -2.76 10.76 2.78
N PHE A 54 -3.04 11.70 1.87
CA PHE A 54 -2.03 12.68 1.42
C PHE A 54 -1.51 13.57 2.57
N LEU A 55 -2.35 13.89 3.56
CA LEU A 55 -1.90 14.58 4.76
C LEU A 55 -0.84 13.76 5.52
N GLY A 56 -1.02 12.44 5.63
CA GLY A 56 -0.03 11.53 6.21
C GLY A 56 1.31 11.54 5.46
N GLU A 57 1.26 11.62 4.13
CA GLU A 57 2.46 11.76 3.31
C GLU A 57 3.17 13.10 3.53
N VAL A 58 2.42 14.21 3.65
CA VAL A 58 2.98 15.54 3.98
C VAL A 58 3.69 15.52 5.34
N LEU A 59 3.23 14.73 6.32
CA LEU A 59 3.94 14.57 7.60
C LEU A 59 5.36 14.01 7.41
N CYS A 60 5.63 13.22 6.37
CA CYS A 60 6.99 12.77 6.03
C CYS A 60 7.89 13.94 5.65
N LEU A 61 7.36 14.97 4.97
CA LEU A 61 8.12 16.18 4.66
C LEU A 61 8.49 16.96 5.92
N PHE A 62 7.55 17.07 6.87
CA PHE A 62 7.80 17.70 8.16
C PHE A 62 8.85 16.92 8.96
N ALA A 63 8.71 15.60 9.05
CA ALA A 63 9.68 14.73 9.71
C ALA A 63 11.07 14.87 9.08
N PHE A 64 11.18 14.90 7.75
CA PHE A 64 12.44 15.13 7.05
C PHE A 64 13.07 16.47 7.41
N LYS A 65 12.30 17.57 7.39
CA LYS A 65 12.82 18.90 7.74
C LYS A 65 13.28 18.98 9.19
N ILE A 66 12.57 18.35 10.12
CA ILE A 66 12.94 18.29 11.54
C ILE A 66 14.25 17.51 11.71
N LEU A 67 14.33 16.30 11.14
CA LEU A 67 15.54 15.46 11.20
C LEU A 67 16.74 16.16 10.55
N TYR A 68 16.54 16.75 9.37
CA TYR A 68 17.58 17.48 8.66
C TYR A 68 18.11 18.65 9.48
N LYS A 69 17.21 19.47 10.06
CA LYS A 69 17.62 20.59 10.92
C LYS A 69 18.36 20.08 12.16
N TYR A 70 17.88 19.01 12.78
CA TYR A 70 18.51 18.41 13.95
C TYR A 70 19.94 17.92 13.66
N TYR A 71 20.16 17.20 12.55
CA TYR A 71 21.49 16.73 12.16
C TYR A 71 22.40 17.86 11.68
N SER A 72 21.89 18.80 10.88
CA SER A 72 22.65 19.97 10.45
C SER A 72 23.09 20.85 11.62
N MET A 73 22.29 20.92 12.69
CA MET A 73 22.68 21.60 13.93
C MET A 73 23.81 20.91 14.70
N LYS A 74 24.07 19.61 14.48
CA LYS A 74 25.24 18.93 15.08
C LYS A 74 26.55 19.32 14.40
N GLY A 75 26.52 19.74 13.13
CA GLY A 75 27.69 20.20 12.39
C GLY A 75 28.75 19.12 12.15
N ASP A 76 28.40 17.84 12.30
CA ASP A 76 29.29 16.69 12.14
C ASP A 76 29.14 15.99 10.77
N GLY A 77 28.27 16.50 9.90
CA GLY A 77 27.95 15.92 8.60
C GLY A 77 26.99 14.71 8.68
N SER A 78 26.39 14.43 9.84
CA SER A 78 25.43 13.34 10.02
C SER A 78 24.24 13.42 9.06
N GLU A 79 23.88 14.62 8.60
CA GLU A 79 22.80 14.83 7.63
C GLU A 79 23.03 14.05 6.33
N ASP A 80 24.28 13.90 5.89
CA ASP A 80 24.66 13.26 4.63
C ASP A 80 24.92 11.75 4.78
N VAL A 81 25.07 11.27 6.01
CA VAL A 81 25.36 9.86 6.31
C VAL A 81 24.10 9.11 6.74
N MET A 82 23.20 9.76 7.49
CA MET A 82 22.00 9.13 8.02
C MET A 82 21.02 8.73 6.90
N GLY A 83 20.62 7.46 6.83
CA GLY A 83 19.81 6.91 5.73
C GLY A 83 18.48 7.64 5.47
N LEU A 84 17.91 8.30 6.48
CA LEU A 84 16.66 9.05 6.37
C LEU A 84 16.82 10.43 5.69
N THR A 85 18.00 11.04 5.80
CA THR A 85 18.31 12.38 5.26
C THR A 85 19.32 12.36 4.11
N LYS A 86 19.93 11.19 3.87
CA LYS A 86 20.88 10.92 2.81
C LYS A 86 20.20 10.95 1.43
N GLY A 87 20.84 11.63 0.50
CA GLY A 87 20.43 11.72 -0.90
C GLY A 87 20.52 13.14 -1.45
N ASN A 88 20.22 13.30 -2.72
CA ASN A 88 20.19 14.59 -3.38
C ASN A 88 18.97 15.41 -2.95
N ARG A 89 19.23 16.56 -2.32
CA ARG A 89 18.21 17.49 -1.84
C ARG A 89 17.91 18.60 -2.84
N ASN A 90 18.80 18.82 -3.80
CA ASN A 90 18.73 19.88 -4.79
C ASN A 90 18.16 19.30 -6.09
N PHE A 91 16.85 19.09 -6.11
CA PHE A 91 16.10 18.71 -7.31
C PHE A 91 14.86 19.58 -7.45
N SER A 92 14.30 19.67 -8.66
CA SER A 92 13.04 20.36 -8.87
C SER A 92 11.87 19.48 -8.39
N PRO A 93 11.10 19.90 -7.36
CA PRO A 93 10.00 19.09 -6.83
C PRO A 93 8.94 18.74 -7.87
N PHE A 94 8.75 19.59 -8.90
CA PHE A 94 7.83 19.36 -10.00
C PHE A 94 8.02 18.04 -10.75
N LYS A 95 9.18 17.39 -10.67
CA LYS A 95 9.37 16.05 -11.25
C LYS A 95 8.49 14.99 -10.56
N LEU A 96 8.19 15.18 -9.27
CA LEU A 96 7.32 14.33 -8.47
C LEU A 96 5.83 14.68 -8.62
N PHE A 97 5.50 15.73 -9.38
CA PHE A 97 4.10 16.07 -9.66
C PHE A 97 3.42 14.99 -10.52
N ILE A 98 4.12 14.45 -11.51
CA ILE A 98 3.58 13.40 -12.39
C ILE A 98 3.20 12.13 -11.59
N PRO A 99 4.10 11.52 -10.79
CA PRO A 99 3.73 10.35 -10.00
C PRO A 99 2.61 10.67 -8.99
N ALA A 100 2.60 11.85 -8.37
CA ALA A 100 1.51 12.27 -7.48
C ALA A 100 0.13 12.33 -8.20
N MET A 101 0.09 12.84 -9.43
CA MET A 101 -1.16 12.88 -10.21
C MET A 101 -1.60 11.48 -10.66
N CYS A 102 -0.65 10.61 -11.00
CA CYS A 102 -0.94 9.21 -11.29
C CYS A 102 -1.47 8.49 -10.04
N ASP A 103 -0.90 8.72 -8.86
CA ASP A 103 -1.35 8.14 -7.60
C ASP A 103 -2.79 8.57 -7.26
N MET A 104 -3.06 9.87 -7.29
CA MET A 104 -4.39 10.42 -7.05
C MET A 104 -5.42 9.88 -8.04
N THR A 105 -5.08 9.87 -9.33
CA THR A 105 -5.99 9.40 -10.40
C THR A 105 -6.22 7.90 -10.28
N GLY A 106 -5.16 7.10 -10.09
CA GLY A 106 -5.26 5.65 -9.92
C GLY A 106 -6.10 5.29 -8.70
N THR A 107 -5.90 5.98 -7.57
CA THR A 107 -6.68 5.76 -6.34
C THR A 107 -8.15 6.13 -6.52
N SER A 108 -8.43 7.23 -7.22
CA SER A 108 -9.81 7.64 -7.52
C SER A 108 -10.54 6.62 -8.41
N ILE A 109 -9.88 6.12 -9.47
CA ILE A 109 -10.45 5.08 -10.34
C ILE A 109 -10.64 3.76 -9.58
N MET A 110 -9.67 3.39 -8.72
CA MET A 110 -9.78 2.22 -7.85
C MET A 110 -10.97 2.33 -6.90
N TYR A 111 -11.21 3.51 -6.31
CA TYR A 111 -12.35 3.73 -5.44
C TYR A 111 -13.69 3.54 -6.18
N ILE A 112 -13.81 4.12 -7.38
CA ILE A 112 -14.98 3.90 -8.23
C ILE A 112 -15.16 2.41 -8.54
N GLY A 113 -14.07 1.72 -8.89
CA GLY A 113 -14.10 0.28 -9.16
C GLY A 113 -14.59 -0.54 -7.96
N LEU A 114 -14.12 -0.21 -6.75
CA LEU A 114 -14.52 -0.88 -5.51
C LEU A 114 -16.03 -0.77 -5.22
N ASN A 115 -16.67 0.32 -5.63
CA ASN A 115 -18.14 0.48 -5.48
C ASN A 115 -18.96 -0.25 -6.55
N LEU A 116 -18.32 -0.84 -7.55
CA LEU A 116 -18.98 -1.53 -8.67
C LEU A 116 -18.68 -3.03 -8.70
N THR A 117 -17.65 -3.50 -7.97
CA THR A 117 -17.26 -4.91 -7.88
C THR A 117 -17.07 -5.34 -6.43
N TYR A 118 -16.93 -6.65 -6.22
CA TYR A 118 -16.71 -7.21 -4.90
C TYR A 118 -15.32 -6.87 -4.34
N ALA A 119 -15.24 -6.70 -3.02
CA ALA A 119 -13.98 -6.38 -2.35
C ALA A 119 -12.89 -7.46 -2.55
N SER A 120 -13.27 -8.74 -2.70
CA SER A 120 -12.34 -9.84 -3.00
C SER A 120 -11.75 -9.68 -4.40
N SER A 121 -12.60 -9.47 -5.41
CA SER A 121 -12.21 -9.19 -6.80
C SER A 121 -11.30 -7.97 -6.89
N PHE A 122 -11.65 -6.87 -6.21
CA PHE A 122 -10.81 -5.67 -6.11
C PHE A 122 -9.38 -5.97 -5.65
N GLN A 123 -9.23 -6.76 -4.59
CA GLN A 123 -7.91 -7.12 -4.05
C GLN A 123 -7.11 -7.99 -5.02
N MET A 124 -7.79 -8.87 -5.77
CA MET A 124 -7.15 -9.75 -6.74
C MET A 124 -6.71 -9.01 -8.00
N PHE A 125 -7.57 -8.13 -8.54
CA PHE A 125 -7.25 -7.31 -9.72
C PHE A 125 -6.13 -6.30 -9.45
N ARG A 126 -5.96 -5.84 -8.20
CA ARG A 126 -4.77 -5.07 -7.79
C ARG A 126 -3.45 -5.80 -8.05
N GLY A 127 -3.43 -7.13 -7.99
CA GLY A 127 -2.26 -7.94 -8.33
C GLY A 127 -1.81 -7.81 -9.80
N SER A 128 -2.68 -7.31 -10.69
CA SER A 128 -2.34 -7.12 -12.11
C SER A 128 -1.27 -6.05 -12.37
N VAL A 129 -1.05 -5.15 -11.42
CA VAL A 129 -0.06 -4.05 -11.51
C VAL A 129 1.35 -4.55 -11.88
N ILE A 130 1.72 -5.75 -11.45
CA ILE A 130 3.04 -6.35 -11.74
C ILE A 130 3.27 -6.58 -13.24
N ILE A 131 2.22 -6.86 -14.00
CA ILE A 131 2.28 -7.04 -15.46
C ILE A 131 2.73 -5.72 -16.09
N PHE A 132 2.03 -4.64 -15.76
CA PHE A 132 2.27 -3.32 -16.34
C PHE A 132 3.59 -2.72 -15.84
N VAL A 133 3.92 -2.85 -14.55
CA VAL A 133 5.22 -2.41 -14.01
C VAL A 133 6.37 -3.15 -14.68
N GLY A 134 6.25 -4.47 -14.86
CA GLY A 134 7.28 -5.27 -15.53
C GLY A 134 7.53 -4.81 -16.96
N LEU A 135 6.46 -4.63 -17.75
CA LEU A 135 6.54 -4.18 -19.15
C LEU A 135 7.06 -2.75 -19.28
N LEU A 136 6.52 -1.81 -18.48
CA LEU A 136 6.94 -0.41 -18.49
C LEU A 136 8.39 -0.25 -17.99
N SER A 137 8.85 -1.10 -17.06
CA SER A 137 10.24 -1.09 -16.60
C SER A 137 11.24 -1.45 -17.71
N VAL A 138 10.85 -2.26 -18.69
CA VAL A 138 11.71 -2.54 -19.87
C VAL A 138 11.90 -1.28 -20.70
N GLY A 139 10.81 -0.53 -20.92
CA GLY A 139 10.84 0.68 -21.76
C GLY A 139 11.45 1.91 -21.08
N PHE A 140 11.14 2.15 -19.81
CA PHE A 140 11.51 3.39 -19.12
C PHE A 140 12.77 3.30 -18.24
N LEU A 141 13.09 2.10 -17.74
CA LEU A 141 14.24 1.81 -16.87
C LEU A 141 15.28 0.89 -17.55
N GLU A 142 15.06 0.53 -18.82
CA GLU A 142 15.98 -0.32 -19.60
C GLU A 142 16.28 -1.68 -18.94
N ARG A 143 15.33 -2.21 -18.15
CA ARG A 143 15.48 -3.51 -17.49
C ARG A 143 15.31 -4.65 -18.50
N VAL A 144 16.10 -5.71 -18.32
CA VAL A 144 15.96 -6.94 -19.12
C VAL A 144 15.18 -7.99 -18.33
N LEU A 145 13.96 -8.31 -18.79
CA LEU A 145 13.14 -9.35 -18.19
C LEU A 145 13.71 -10.74 -18.49
N LYS A 146 13.98 -11.52 -17.45
CA LYS A 146 14.43 -12.91 -17.53
C LYS A 146 13.26 -13.81 -17.87
N LYS A 147 13.55 -15.01 -18.41
CA LYS A 147 12.52 -16.03 -18.73
C LYS A 147 11.58 -16.32 -17.56
N ARG A 148 12.09 -16.25 -16.32
CA ARG A 148 11.31 -16.44 -15.09
C ARG A 148 10.27 -15.35 -14.84
N GLU A 149 10.64 -14.10 -15.06
CA GLU A 149 9.75 -12.95 -14.90
C GLU A 149 8.60 -13.05 -15.92
N TRP A 150 8.91 -13.43 -17.16
CA TRP A 150 7.91 -13.76 -18.18
C TRP A 150 6.97 -14.89 -17.76
N THR A 151 7.49 -15.99 -17.20
CA THR A 151 6.62 -17.05 -16.68
C THR A 151 5.71 -16.54 -15.55
N GLY A 152 6.24 -15.69 -14.66
CA GLY A 152 5.46 -15.07 -13.59
C GLY A 152 4.30 -14.23 -14.13
N ILE A 153 4.57 -13.37 -15.12
CA ILE A 153 3.55 -12.54 -15.80
C ILE A 153 2.43 -13.43 -16.40
N VAL A 154 2.79 -14.53 -17.08
CA VAL A 154 1.79 -15.45 -17.66
C VAL A 154 0.89 -16.06 -16.59
N PHE A 155 1.46 -16.50 -15.47
CA PHE A 155 0.66 -17.02 -14.36
C PHE A 155 -0.26 -15.97 -13.75
N VAL A 156 0.18 -14.71 -13.65
CA VAL A 156 -0.67 -13.61 -13.18
C VAL A 156 -1.83 -13.37 -14.14
N ILE A 157 -1.59 -13.34 -15.46
CA ILE A 157 -2.65 -13.18 -16.47
C ILE A 157 -3.68 -14.31 -16.38
N LEU A 158 -3.22 -15.57 -16.24
CA LEU A 158 -4.12 -16.71 -16.07
C LEU A 158 -4.93 -16.61 -14.78
N GLY A 159 -4.31 -16.20 -13.67
CA GLY A 159 -4.99 -15.98 -12.39
C GLY A 159 -6.09 -14.93 -12.51
N LEU A 160 -5.80 -13.77 -13.11
CA LEU A 160 -6.77 -12.70 -13.34
C LEU A 160 -7.93 -13.16 -14.23
N ALA A 161 -7.64 -13.93 -15.28
CA ALA A 161 -8.67 -14.44 -16.18
C ALA A 161 -9.64 -15.40 -15.45
N ILE A 162 -9.13 -16.23 -14.53
CA ILE A 162 -9.96 -17.11 -13.71
C ILE A 162 -10.82 -16.31 -12.74
N VAL A 163 -10.27 -15.29 -12.08
CA VAL A 163 -11.03 -14.41 -11.16
C VAL A 163 -12.11 -13.63 -11.91
N GLY A 164 -11.79 -13.01 -13.04
CA GLY A 164 -12.81 -12.33 -13.85
C GLY A 164 -13.90 -13.28 -14.36
N ALA A 165 -13.55 -14.54 -14.64
CA ALA A 165 -14.53 -15.55 -15.02
C ALA A 165 -15.39 -16.05 -13.85
N SER A 166 -14.86 -16.08 -12.61
CA SER A 166 -15.67 -16.39 -11.43
C SER A 166 -16.71 -15.31 -11.18
N ASP A 167 -16.31 -14.04 -11.29
CA ASP A 167 -17.18 -12.91 -11.00
C ASP A 167 -18.33 -12.81 -12.02
N PHE A 168 -18.09 -13.27 -13.25
CA PHE A 168 -19.12 -13.45 -14.27
C PHE A 168 -20.12 -14.56 -13.95
N LYS A 169 -19.68 -15.65 -13.28
CA LYS A 169 -20.47 -16.86 -13.03
C LYS A 169 -21.26 -16.79 -11.71
N SER A 170 -20.70 -16.15 -10.68
CA SER A 170 -21.28 -16.14 -9.33
C SER A 170 -22.57 -15.30 -9.23
N ASN A 171 -22.97 -14.63 -10.31
CA ASN A 171 -24.22 -13.84 -10.41
C ASN A 171 -25.43 -14.62 -10.99
N ASP A 172 -25.30 -15.93 -11.24
CA ASP A 172 -26.44 -16.80 -11.63
C ASP A 172 -27.15 -17.45 -10.41
N GLY A 173 -26.70 -17.16 -9.18
CA GLY A 173 -27.27 -17.66 -7.92
C GLY A 173 -27.67 -16.52 -6.98
N SER A 174 -28.90 -16.56 -6.51
CA SER A 174 -29.52 -15.69 -5.50
C SER A 174 -28.72 -15.58 -4.19
N ASP A 175 -28.31 -14.38 -3.79
CA ASP A 175 -28.66 -13.68 -2.54
C ASP A 175 -27.63 -12.55 -2.18
N GLY A 176 -28.13 -11.39 -1.73
CA GLY A 176 -27.37 -10.51 -0.80
C GLY A 176 -26.94 -9.12 -1.30
N GLU A 177 -26.14 -9.01 -2.37
CA GLU A 177 -25.60 -7.73 -2.87
C GLU A 177 -25.77 -7.64 -4.39
N SER A 178 -26.87 -7.04 -4.85
CA SER A 178 -27.21 -7.03 -6.28
C SER A 178 -26.44 -5.96 -7.05
N HIS A 179 -25.14 -6.18 -7.28
CA HIS A 179 -24.44 -5.46 -8.36
C HIS A 179 -24.90 -6.02 -9.70
N ASP A 180 -25.36 -5.16 -10.62
CA ASP A 180 -25.72 -5.59 -11.96
C ASP A 180 -24.49 -6.20 -12.66
N ARG A 181 -24.69 -7.14 -13.59
CA ARG A 181 -23.59 -7.77 -14.33
C ARG A 181 -22.70 -6.72 -15.01
N ASN A 182 -23.32 -5.67 -15.54
CA ASN A 182 -22.59 -4.58 -16.17
C ASN A 182 -21.80 -3.76 -15.16
N ASP A 183 -22.27 -3.63 -13.91
CA ASP A 183 -21.55 -2.92 -12.85
C ASP A 183 -20.27 -3.68 -12.50
N VAL A 184 -20.36 -4.99 -12.25
CA VAL A 184 -19.20 -5.84 -11.90
C VAL A 184 -18.14 -5.81 -13.00
N ILE A 185 -18.55 -6.00 -14.26
CA ILE A 185 -17.62 -5.96 -15.41
C ILE A 185 -16.97 -4.57 -15.54
N THR A 186 -17.75 -3.52 -15.34
CA THR A 186 -17.24 -2.14 -15.40
C THR A 186 -16.26 -1.89 -14.25
N GLY A 187 -16.57 -2.35 -13.04
CA GLY A 187 -15.71 -2.25 -11.87
C GLY A 187 -14.36 -2.95 -12.10
N ASP A 188 -14.38 -4.21 -12.54
CA ASP A 188 -13.18 -4.99 -12.82
C ASP A 188 -12.30 -4.33 -13.89
N LEU A 189 -12.91 -3.86 -14.99
CA LEU A 189 -12.19 -3.16 -16.05
C LEU A 189 -11.57 -1.85 -15.56
N LEU A 190 -12.31 -1.07 -14.76
CA LEU A 190 -11.81 0.16 -14.15
C LEU A 190 -10.63 -0.11 -13.23
N ILE A 191 -10.65 -1.20 -12.44
CA ILE A 191 -9.52 -1.56 -11.57
C ILE A 191 -8.28 -1.91 -12.40
N VAL A 192 -8.44 -2.64 -13.51
CA VAL A 192 -7.32 -2.95 -14.43
C VAL A 192 -6.77 -1.68 -15.06
N ILE A 193 -7.62 -0.75 -15.50
CA ILE A 193 -7.19 0.57 -16.00
C ILE A 193 -6.44 1.34 -14.92
N ALA A 194 -6.94 1.34 -13.68
CA ALA A 194 -6.27 1.98 -12.57
C ALA A 194 -4.88 1.37 -12.30
N GLN A 195 -4.72 0.05 -12.44
CA GLN A 195 -3.41 -0.60 -12.29
C GLN A 195 -2.40 -0.16 -13.35
N ILE A 196 -2.83 0.21 -14.56
CA ILE A 196 -1.94 0.81 -15.57
C ILE A 196 -1.44 2.17 -15.07
N VAL A 197 -2.33 3.01 -14.54
CA VAL A 197 -1.97 4.33 -14.00
C VAL A 197 -1.01 4.20 -12.80
N THR A 198 -1.31 3.29 -11.87
CA THR A 198 -0.43 2.97 -10.74
C THR A 198 0.91 2.40 -11.21
N ALA A 199 0.94 1.60 -12.27
CA ALA A 199 2.20 1.12 -12.82
C ALA A 199 3.06 2.24 -13.42
N VAL A 200 2.43 3.22 -14.09
CA VAL A 200 3.12 4.42 -14.58
C VAL A 200 3.71 5.22 -13.41
N GLN A 201 2.92 5.45 -12.35
CA GLN A 201 3.41 6.09 -11.12
C GLN A 201 4.67 5.38 -10.62
N MET A 202 4.60 4.07 -10.38
CA MET A 202 5.69 3.28 -9.80
C MET A 202 6.98 3.33 -10.62
N VAL A 203 6.85 3.28 -11.95
CA VAL A 203 7.99 3.30 -12.89
C VAL A 203 8.60 4.70 -12.97
N VAL A 204 7.78 5.74 -13.05
CA VAL A 204 8.23 7.14 -13.09
C VAL A 204 8.86 7.54 -11.76
N GLU A 205 8.27 7.12 -10.65
CA GLU A 205 8.77 7.29 -9.29
C GLU A 205 10.13 6.62 -9.15
N GLU A 206 10.28 5.34 -9.53
CA GLU A 206 11.59 4.67 -9.49
C GLU A 206 12.64 5.41 -10.34
N LYS A 207 12.26 5.83 -11.56
CA LYS A 207 13.16 6.56 -12.46
C LYS A 207 13.67 7.85 -11.85
N TYR A 208 12.83 8.63 -11.16
CA TYR A 208 13.25 9.90 -10.57
C TYR A 208 13.86 9.73 -9.18
N VAL A 209 13.26 8.96 -8.29
CA VAL A 209 13.73 8.80 -6.91
C VAL A 209 15.06 8.07 -6.88
N SER A 210 15.19 6.94 -7.59
CA SER A 210 16.44 6.19 -7.66
C SER A 210 17.46 6.90 -8.57
N GLY A 211 17.01 7.43 -9.71
CA GLY A 211 17.90 8.08 -10.68
C GLY A 211 18.49 9.42 -10.23
N LEU A 212 17.77 10.18 -9.40
CA LEU A 212 18.26 11.43 -8.81
C LEU A 212 18.75 11.26 -7.37
N ASP A 213 18.70 10.04 -6.82
CA ASP A 213 19.03 9.71 -5.42
C ASP A 213 18.26 10.57 -4.38
N ILE A 214 16.97 10.82 -4.61
CA ILE A 214 16.15 11.66 -3.73
C ILE A 214 15.93 10.94 -2.37
N PRO A 215 16.03 11.63 -1.22
CA PRO A 215 15.68 11.04 0.07
C PRO A 215 14.20 10.60 0.11
N ALA A 216 13.93 9.38 0.59
CA ALA A 216 12.59 8.79 0.52
C ALA A 216 11.53 9.62 1.25
N LEU A 217 11.81 10.13 2.45
CA LEU A 217 10.86 11.00 3.19
C LEU A 217 10.54 12.28 2.41
N GLN A 218 11.53 12.84 1.71
CA GLN A 218 11.35 14.06 0.94
C GLN A 218 10.52 13.79 -0.33
N ALA A 219 10.72 12.64 -0.98
CA ALA A 219 9.93 12.22 -2.13
C ALA A 219 8.44 12.07 -1.77
N VAL A 220 8.15 11.22 -0.76
CA VAL A 220 6.78 11.03 -0.22
C VAL A 220 6.16 12.38 0.17
N GLY A 221 6.93 13.21 0.86
CA GLY A 221 6.45 14.50 1.34
C GLY A 221 6.01 15.47 0.24
N TRP A 222 6.71 15.48 -0.88
CA TRP A 222 6.33 16.31 -2.04
C TRP A 222 5.17 15.72 -2.83
N GLU A 223 5.12 14.40 -2.99
CA GLU A 223 3.98 13.71 -3.62
C GLU A 223 2.70 14.00 -2.85
N GLY A 224 2.74 13.82 -1.53
CA GLY A 224 1.66 14.14 -0.62
C GLY A 224 1.21 15.59 -0.70
N LEU A 225 2.14 16.54 -0.80
CA LEU A 225 1.79 17.96 -0.91
C LEU A 225 1.07 18.27 -2.23
N PHE A 226 1.55 17.72 -3.35
CA PHE A 226 0.90 17.92 -4.65
C PHE A 226 -0.47 17.25 -4.70
N GLY A 227 -0.58 16.01 -4.21
CA GLY A 227 -1.84 15.29 -4.10
C GLY A 227 -2.85 16.03 -3.23
N LEU A 228 -2.43 16.47 -2.04
CA LEU A 228 -3.29 17.22 -1.12
C LEU A 228 -3.79 18.52 -1.73
N VAL A 229 -2.92 19.31 -2.38
CA VAL A 229 -3.32 20.60 -2.99
C VAL A 229 -4.32 20.37 -4.11
N VAL A 230 -4.03 19.45 -5.04
CA VAL A 230 -4.90 19.21 -6.19
C VAL A 230 -6.23 18.61 -5.73
N LEU A 231 -6.21 17.62 -4.84
CA LEU A 231 -7.43 16.99 -4.36
C LEU A 231 -8.29 17.96 -3.52
N SER A 232 -7.67 18.82 -2.70
CA SER A 232 -8.40 19.89 -1.99
C SER A 232 -9.10 20.86 -2.94
N ILE A 233 -8.48 21.18 -4.08
CA ILE A 233 -9.11 22.01 -5.12
C ILE A 233 -10.26 21.25 -5.78
N LEU A 234 -10.11 19.95 -6.06
CA LEU A 234 -11.14 19.10 -6.67
C LEU A 234 -12.34 18.82 -5.75
N GLN A 235 -12.15 18.84 -4.43
CA GLN A 235 -13.27 18.71 -3.50
C GLN A 235 -14.29 19.84 -3.63
N VAL A 236 -13.87 21.04 -4.07
CA VAL A 236 -14.80 22.18 -4.29
C VAL A 236 -15.85 21.86 -5.36
N PRO A 237 -15.50 21.48 -6.61
CA PRO A 237 -16.50 21.06 -7.58
C PRO A 237 -17.21 19.75 -7.17
N PHE A 238 -16.55 18.81 -6.50
CA PHE A 238 -17.19 17.57 -6.03
C PHE A 238 -18.35 17.82 -5.06
N TYR A 239 -18.26 18.88 -4.25
CA TYR A 239 -19.36 19.32 -3.39
C TYR A 239 -20.62 19.75 -4.18
N PHE A 240 -20.47 20.27 -5.41
CA PHE A 240 -21.61 20.74 -6.22
C PHE A 240 -22.16 19.66 -7.17
N ILE A 241 -21.39 18.62 -7.45
CA ILE A 241 -21.84 17.50 -8.30
C ILE A 241 -22.74 16.61 -7.46
N LYS A 242 -24.01 16.47 -7.85
CA LYS A 242 -24.92 15.52 -7.20
C LYS A 242 -24.74 14.14 -7.81
N ALA A 243 -24.51 13.15 -6.97
CA ALA A 243 -24.41 11.76 -7.35
C ALA A 243 -25.48 10.95 -6.61
N GLY A 244 -25.85 9.81 -7.19
CA GLY A 244 -26.71 8.81 -6.56
C GLY A 244 -25.99 7.47 -6.43
N PRO A 245 -26.66 6.45 -5.87
CA PRO A 245 -26.13 5.09 -5.85
C PRO A 245 -25.72 4.63 -7.26
N PRO A 246 -24.58 3.93 -7.42
CA PRO A 246 -23.72 3.34 -6.39
C PRO A 246 -22.58 4.26 -5.88
N PHE A 247 -22.48 5.50 -6.35
CA PHE A 247 -21.36 6.40 -6.01
C PHE A 247 -21.53 7.10 -4.66
N THR A 248 -22.76 7.25 -4.20
CA THR A 248 -23.11 7.82 -2.90
C THR A 248 -24.20 6.98 -2.25
N SER A 249 -24.13 6.82 -0.93
CA SER A 249 -25.13 6.08 -0.16
C SER A 249 -26.54 6.71 -0.18
N TYR A 250 -26.70 7.94 -0.66
CA TYR A 250 -27.96 8.69 -0.61
C TYR A 250 -28.27 9.38 -1.94
N SER A 251 -29.49 9.16 -2.46
CA SER A 251 -29.98 9.82 -3.67
C SER A 251 -30.00 11.35 -3.51
N GLY A 252 -29.21 12.05 -4.34
CA GLY A 252 -29.18 13.52 -4.35
C GLY A 252 -28.16 14.15 -3.41
N ALA A 253 -27.32 13.34 -2.74
CA ALA A 253 -26.14 13.82 -2.03
C ALA A 253 -25.07 14.32 -3.01
N SER A 254 -24.21 15.20 -2.52
CA SER A 254 -23.01 15.61 -3.23
C SER A 254 -22.06 14.43 -3.40
N LEU A 255 -21.26 14.43 -4.46
CA LEU A 255 -20.27 13.40 -4.74
C LEU A 255 -19.20 13.31 -3.64
N GLU A 256 -18.90 14.44 -2.99
CA GLU A 256 -18.13 14.49 -1.76
C GLU A 256 -18.60 15.69 -0.91
N ASP A 257 -18.90 15.50 0.36
CA ASP A 257 -19.17 16.59 1.30
C ASP A 257 -18.12 16.61 2.42
N ALA A 258 -16.97 17.21 2.11
CA ALA A 258 -15.87 17.37 3.06
C ALA A 258 -16.27 18.12 4.34
N LEU A 259 -17.26 19.02 4.28
CA LEU A 259 -17.73 19.74 5.48
C LEU A 259 -18.51 18.80 6.40
N ASP A 260 -19.35 17.94 5.83
CA ASP A 260 -20.03 16.89 6.59
C ASP A 260 -19.02 15.91 7.19
N ALA A 261 -17.97 15.52 6.45
CA ALA A 261 -16.90 14.67 6.96
C ALA A 261 -16.23 15.26 8.23
N PHE A 262 -15.90 16.56 8.24
CA PHE A 262 -15.34 17.22 9.43
C PHE A 262 -16.30 17.20 10.63
N VAL A 263 -17.59 17.42 10.41
CA VAL A 263 -18.60 17.37 11.47
C VAL A 263 -18.74 15.96 12.03
N GLN A 264 -18.80 14.96 11.16
CA GLN A 264 -18.87 13.55 11.57
C GLN A 264 -17.66 13.14 12.41
N ILE A 265 -16.44 13.55 12.03
CA ILE A 265 -15.20 13.26 12.78
C ILE A 265 -15.25 13.92 14.16
N TRP A 266 -15.71 15.18 14.23
CA TRP A 266 -15.79 15.89 15.50
C TRP A 266 -16.79 15.25 16.48
N ASN A 267 -17.89 14.71 15.95
CA ASN A 267 -18.95 14.11 16.75
C ASN A 267 -18.67 12.67 17.20
N SER A 268 -17.65 12.00 16.65
CA SER A 268 -17.30 10.61 17.00
C SER A 268 -15.82 10.45 17.28
N TRP A 269 -15.49 10.16 18.54
CA TRP A 269 -14.11 9.91 18.96
C TRP A 269 -13.54 8.63 18.33
N GLU A 270 -14.37 7.62 18.07
CA GLU A 270 -13.98 6.38 17.39
C GLU A 270 -13.53 6.68 15.96
N LEU A 271 -14.30 7.50 15.25
CA LEU A 271 -13.97 7.92 13.89
C LEU A 271 -12.69 8.76 13.86
N MET A 272 -12.50 9.66 14.83
CA MET A 272 -11.27 10.43 14.95
C MET A 272 -10.03 9.53 15.15
N VAL A 273 -10.14 8.49 15.99
CA VAL A 273 -9.06 7.51 16.19
C VAL A 273 -8.79 6.73 14.91
N ALA A 274 -9.82 6.29 14.19
CA ALA A 274 -9.68 5.58 12.92
C ALA A 274 -8.94 6.44 11.88
N ILE A 275 -9.37 7.69 11.70
CA ILE A 275 -8.73 8.64 10.77
C ILE A 275 -7.28 8.95 11.17
N LEU A 276 -7.00 9.16 12.47
CA LEU A 276 -5.63 9.35 12.95
C LEU A 276 -4.75 8.11 12.66
N GLY A 277 -5.31 6.91 12.87
CA GLY A 277 -4.67 5.65 12.52
C GLY A 277 -4.32 5.56 11.03
N THR A 278 -5.24 5.95 10.15
CA THR A 278 -5.01 6.05 8.70
C THR A 278 -3.89 7.04 8.37
N VAL A 279 -3.94 8.27 8.90
CA VAL A 279 -2.92 9.32 8.64
C VAL A 279 -1.52 8.86 9.08
N LEU A 280 -1.39 8.30 10.28
CA LEU A 280 -0.10 7.87 10.80
C LEU A 280 0.44 6.64 10.08
N SER A 281 -0.41 5.64 9.83
CA SER A 281 0.00 4.42 9.13
C SER A 281 0.44 4.69 7.69
N ILE A 282 -0.22 5.62 6.99
CA ILE A 282 0.16 6.04 5.64
C ILE A 282 1.54 6.67 5.58
N ALA A 283 1.88 7.52 6.56
CA ALA A 283 3.21 8.12 6.62
C ALA A 283 4.32 7.04 6.60
N PHE A 284 4.18 6.03 7.46
CA PHE A 284 5.15 4.92 7.49
C PHE A 284 5.06 4.00 6.27
N PHE A 285 3.85 3.72 5.78
CA PHE A 285 3.63 2.87 4.62
C PHE A 285 4.30 3.44 3.37
N ASN A 286 4.05 4.72 3.05
CA ASN A 286 4.64 5.35 1.87
C ASN A 286 6.14 5.58 2.03
N PHE A 287 6.62 5.96 3.23
CA PHE A 287 8.05 6.01 3.50
C PHE A 287 8.73 4.66 3.23
N ALA A 288 8.18 3.57 3.78
CA ALA A 288 8.72 2.23 3.57
C ALA A 288 8.63 1.81 2.10
N GLY A 289 7.51 2.11 1.43
CA GLY A 289 7.28 1.82 0.01
C GLY A 289 8.32 2.47 -0.89
N ILE A 290 8.51 3.80 -0.81
CA ILE A 290 9.53 4.51 -1.58
C ILE A 290 10.93 4.00 -1.24
N SER A 291 11.20 3.72 0.04
CA SER A 291 12.49 3.19 0.46
C SER A 291 12.77 1.81 -0.14
N VAL A 292 11.77 0.93 -0.23
CA VAL A 292 11.87 -0.36 -0.94
C VAL A 292 12.11 -0.15 -2.44
N THR A 293 11.39 0.78 -3.08
CA THR A 293 11.61 1.11 -4.50
C THR A 293 13.05 1.56 -4.74
N LYS A 294 13.58 2.41 -3.87
CA LYS A 294 14.93 2.98 -3.95
C LYS A 294 16.04 1.95 -3.68
N GLU A 295 15.89 1.13 -2.64
CA GLU A 295 16.91 0.17 -2.20
C GLU A 295 16.87 -1.17 -2.95
N LEU A 296 15.72 -1.52 -3.53
CA LEU A 296 15.49 -2.79 -4.22
C LEU A 296 14.92 -2.52 -5.63
N SER A 297 13.62 -2.28 -5.74
CA SER A 297 12.93 -2.01 -7.00
C SER A 297 11.44 -1.75 -6.81
N ALA A 298 10.80 -1.06 -7.77
CA ALA A 298 9.34 -0.95 -7.83
C ALA A 298 8.67 -2.33 -7.94
N THR A 299 9.29 -3.28 -8.64
CA THR A 299 8.79 -4.65 -8.73
C THR A 299 8.75 -5.36 -7.37
N THR A 300 9.73 -5.11 -6.49
CA THR A 300 9.74 -5.69 -5.14
C THR A 300 8.66 -5.05 -4.26
N ARG A 301 8.48 -3.72 -4.38
CA ARG A 301 7.38 -2.99 -3.73
C ARG A 301 6.03 -3.61 -4.08
N MET A 302 5.76 -3.90 -5.35
CA MET A 302 4.51 -4.54 -5.81
C MET A 302 4.27 -5.93 -5.24
N VAL A 303 5.33 -6.71 -5.08
CA VAL A 303 5.21 -8.03 -4.44
C VAL A 303 4.86 -7.88 -2.96
N LEU A 304 5.48 -6.93 -2.25
CA LEU A 304 5.13 -6.66 -0.85
C LEU A 304 3.71 -6.12 -0.71
N ASP A 305 3.26 -5.28 -1.63
CA ASP A 305 1.88 -4.80 -1.68
C ASP A 305 0.88 -5.95 -1.85
N SER A 306 1.25 -6.96 -2.62
CA SER A 306 0.43 -8.16 -2.84
C SER A 306 0.45 -9.11 -1.63
N VAL A 307 1.56 -9.18 -0.90
CA VAL A 307 1.61 -9.89 0.39
C VAL A 307 0.68 -9.21 1.40
N ARG A 308 0.67 -7.87 1.45
CA ARG A 308 -0.28 -7.11 2.28
C ARG A 308 -1.73 -7.39 1.87
N THR A 309 -2.07 -7.39 0.58
CA THR A 309 -3.46 -7.67 0.15
C THR A 309 -3.90 -9.09 0.55
N LEU A 310 -2.99 -10.07 0.49
CA LEU A 310 -3.24 -11.42 1.01
C LEU A 310 -3.56 -11.41 2.51
N VAL A 311 -2.77 -10.69 3.31
CA VAL A 311 -3.00 -10.61 4.77
C VAL A 311 -4.40 -10.04 5.04
N ILE A 312 -4.78 -8.96 4.35
CA ILE A 312 -6.10 -8.34 4.49
C ILE A 312 -7.22 -9.31 4.06
N TRP A 313 -7.03 -10.04 2.96
CA TRP A 313 -7.98 -11.02 2.48
C TRP A 313 -8.22 -12.15 3.51
N VAL A 314 -7.15 -12.74 4.04
CA VAL A 314 -7.23 -13.79 5.08
C VAL A 314 -7.95 -13.27 6.32
N VAL A 315 -7.62 -12.05 6.78
CA VAL A 315 -8.30 -11.42 7.90
C VAL A 315 -9.78 -11.18 7.58
N SER A 316 -10.11 -10.75 6.36
CA SER A 316 -11.48 -10.52 5.93
C SER A 316 -12.31 -11.81 5.90
N LEU A 317 -11.75 -12.92 5.43
CA LEU A 317 -12.45 -14.22 5.46
C LEU A 317 -12.72 -14.71 6.90
N ILE A 318 -11.75 -14.56 7.80
CA ILE A 318 -11.87 -15.05 9.18
C ILE A 318 -12.85 -14.21 9.99
N PHE A 319 -12.79 -12.88 9.85
CA PHE A 319 -13.49 -11.95 10.75
C PHE A 319 -14.70 -11.26 10.11
N MET A 320 -14.80 -11.18 8.78
CA MET A 320 -15.86 -10.43 8.09
C MET A 320 -16.85 -11.30 7.31
N GLY A 321 -16.75 -12.64 7.43
CA GLY A 321 -17.80 -13.56 6.99
C GLY A 321 -18.08 -13.57 5.49
N GLN A 322 -17.11 -13.25 4.64
CA GLN A 322 -17.29 -13.32 3.18
C GLN A 322 -17.52 -14.75 2.70
N GLU A 323 -18.46 -14.93 1.76
CA GLU A 323 -18.72 -16.21 1.11
C GLU A 323 -17.50 -16.67 0.31
N PHE A 324 -17.15 -17.95 0.46
CA PHE A 324 -15.92 -18.50 -0.08
C PHE A 324 -16.14 -19.09 -1.47
N ASP A 325 -15.68 -18.38 -2.51
CA ASP A 325 -15.65 -18.92 -3.87
C ASP A 325 -14.35 -19.70 -4.15
N TRP A 326 -14.50 -21.00 -4.41
CA TRP A 326 -13.39 -21.89 -4.73
C TRP A 326 -12.65 -21.52 -6.03
N LEU A 327 -13.33 -20.91 -7.00
CA LEU A 327 -12.75 -20.49 -8.26
C LEU A 327 -11.90 -19.22 -8.07
N GLN A 328 -12.37 -18.27 -7.25
CA GLN A 328 -11.58 -17.12 -6.82
C GLN A 328 -10.30 -17.55 -6.08
N LEU A 329 -10.38 -18.56 -5.21
CA LEU A 329 -9.21 -19.12 -4.53
C LEU A 329 -8.17 -19.67 -5.52
N VAL A 330 -8.60 -20.44 -6.53
CA VAL A 330 -7.70 -21.01 -7.54
C VAL A 330 -7.02 -19.90 -8.34
N GLY A 331 -7.77 -18.88 -8.77
CA GLY A 331 -7.24 -17.71 -9.44
C GLY A 331 -6.21 -16.99 -8.56
N PHE A 332 -6.53 -16.80 -7.28
CA PHE A 332 -5.65 -16.18 -6.29
C PHE A 332 -4.34 -16.95 -6.06
N ILE A 333 -4.39 -18.28 -5.93
CA ILE A 333 -3.18 -19.12 -5.83
C ILE A 333 -2.31 -18.96 -7.08
N GLY A 334 -2.94 -18.90 -8.27
CA GLY A 334 -2.24 -18.62 -9.53
C GLY A 334 -1.52 -17.27 -9.52
N LEU A 335 -2.18 -16.21 -9.04
CA LEU A 335 -1.60 -14.88 -8.88
C LEU A 335 -0.37 -14.93 -7.95
N LEU A 336 -0.47 -15.60 -6.80
CA LEU A 336 0.62 -15.72 -5.83
C LEU A 336 1.82 -16.49 -6.39
N ILE A 337 1.57 -17.59 -7.10
CA ILE A 337 2.63 -18.35 -7.78
C ILE A 337 3.31 -17.47 -8.82
N GLY A 338 2.54 -16.75 -9.64
CA GLY A 338 3.08 -15.84 -10.66
C GLY A 338 3.97 -14.76 -10.07
N MET A 339 3.54 -14.11 -8.99
CA MET A 339 4.31 -13.09 -8.28
C MET A 339 5.58 -13.64 -7.63
N GLY A 340 5.48 -14.82 -7.00
CA GLY A 340 6.64 -15.51 -6.43
C GLY A 340 7.69 -15.86 -7.50
N LEU A 341 7.25 -16.42 -8.63
CA LEU A 341 8.11 -16.74 -9.77
C LEU A 341 8.81 -15.49 -10.32
N TYR A 342 8.07 -14.38 -10.44
CA TYR A 342 8.62 -13.11 -10.91
C TYR A 342 9.77 -12.63 -10.03
N ASN A 343 9.60 -12.67 -8.71
CA ASN A 343 10.58 -12.11 -7.76
C ASN A 343 11.62 -13.12 -7.25
N ASN A 344 11.78 -14.25 -7.95
CA ASN A 344 12.71 -15.32 -7.55
C ASN A 344 12.44 -15.86 -6.13
N VAL A 345 11.21 -15.71 -5.64
CA VAL A 345 10.71 -16.31 -4.41
C VAL A 345 9.93 -17.53 -4.83
N SER A 346 10.59 -18.69 -4.90
CA SER A 346 9.85 -19.94 -4.99
C SER A 346 8.93 -20.03 -3.77
N VAL A 347 7.62 -20.04 -3.99
CA VAL A 347 6.60 -20.20 -2.94
C VAL A 347 6.88 -21.48 -2.11
N LEU A 348 7.48 -22.50 -2.74
CA LEU A 348 8.00 -23.72 -2.09
C LEU A 348 9.24 -23.53 -1.20
N GLY A 349 9.98 -22.43 -1.33
CA GLY A 349 11.19 -22.13 -0.56
C GLY A 349 10.94 -21.30 0.71
N VAL A 350 9.79 -20.65 0.82
CA VAL A 350 9.45 -19.75 1.95
C VAL A 350 9.36 -20.49 3.29
N PRO A 351 8.72 -21.68 3.40
CA PRO A 351 8.70 -22.44 4.66
C PRO A 351 10.10 -22.89 5.08
N SER A 352 10.95 -23.27 4.11
CA SER A 352 12.33 -23.70 4.37
C SER A 352 13.22 -22.56 4.86
N LYS A 353 13.04 -21.35 4.31
CA LYS A 353 13.81 -20.15 4.69
C LYS A 353 13.36 -19.60 6.04
N ILE A 354 12.05 -19.53 6.30
CA ILE A 354 11.52 -19.17 7.63
C ILE A 354 12.00 -20.17 8.68
N GLY A 355 11.93 -21.47 8.37
CA GLY A 355 12.48 -22.52 9.23
C GLY A 355 13.99 -22.41 9.46
N SER A 356 14.77 -21.93 8.48
CA SER A 356 16.21 -21.65 8.68
C SER A 356 16.46 -20.38 9.49
N LEU A 357 15.61 -19.36 9.35
CA LEU A 357 15.75 -18.08 10.05
C LEU A 357 15.39 -18.22 11.54
N ILE A 358 14.32 -18.97 11.84
CA ILE A 358 13.92 -19.33 13.21
C ILE A 358 15.01 -20.21 13.86
N ARG A 359 15.60 -21.16 13.10
CA ARG A 359 16.74 -21.96 13.60
C ARG A 359 17.99 -21.12 13.83
N GLY A 360 18.27 -20.13 12.98
CA GLY A 360 19.38 -19.20 13.14
C GLY A 360 19.22 -18.28 14.35
N LEU A 361 18.01 -17.78 14.61
CA LEU A 361 17.70 -17.01 15.82
C LEU A 361 17.88 -17.87 17.08
N ARG A 362 17.41 -19.13 17.05
CA ARG A 362 17.57 -20.07 18.17
C ARG A 362 19.04 -20.41 18.46
N TYR A 363 19.87 -20.56 17.43
CA TYR A 363 21.32 -20.80 17.60
C TYR A 363 22.05 -19.59 18.17
N ARG A 364 21.62 -18.38 17.82
CA ARG A 364 22.20 -17.14 18.34
C ARG A 364 21.92 -16.96 19.84
N THR A 365 20.71 -17.32 20.29
CA THR A 365 20.35 -17.32 21.72
C THR A 365 21.14 -18.36 22.52
N VAL A 366 21.37 -19.56 21.96
CA VAL A 366 22.19 -20.59 22.61
C VAL A 366 23.68 -20.20 22.66
N SER A 367 24.18 -19.51 21.64
CA SER A 367 25.56 -19.01 21.64
C SER A 367 25.79 -17.87 22.64
N GLU A 368 24.77 -17.08 22.97
CA GLU A 368 24.87 -16.02 23.99
C GLU A 368 24.82 -16.60 25.42
N GLU A 369 24.14 -17.72 25.64
CA GLU A 369 24.14 -18.44 26.93
C GLU A 369 25.48 -19.15 27.25
N GLN A 370 26.30 -19.49 26.25
CA GLN A 370 27.58 -20.18 26.47
C GLN A 370 28.80 -19.26 26.63
N ILE A 371 28.67 -17.95 26.47
CA ILE A 371 29.78 -17.00 26.74
C ILE A 371 29.68 -16.54 28.20
N GLN A 372 29.99 -17.45 29.12
CA GLN A 372 30.29 -17.09 30.51
C GLN A 372 31.77 -16.73 30.57
N ASN A 373 32.08 -15.43 30.56
CA ASN A 373 33.45 -14.93 30.72
C ASN A 373 33.97 -15.29 32.12
N HIS A 374 34.81 -16.33 32.23
CA HIS A 374 35.66 -16.49 33.40
C HIS A 374 36.81 -15.46 33.30
N THR A 375 36.82 -14.51 34.22
CA THR A 375 37.96 -13.62 34.46
C THR A 375 39.15 -14.43 34.96
N ALA A 376 40.31 -14.25 34.32
CA ALA A 376 41.53 -15.02 34.54
C ALA A 376 42.32 -14.63 35.81
N ASP A 377 41.66 -14.41 36.95
CA ASP A 377 42.35 -13.98 38.18
C ASP A 377 41.78 -14.58 39.48
N GLU A 378 41.38 -15.86 39.45
CA GLU A 378 41.22 -16.64 40.68
C GLU A 378 42.45 -17.51 40.90
N ARG A 379 43.18 -17.20 41.97
CA ARG A 379 44.35 -17.95 42.45
C ARG A 379 43.91 -19.30 43.01
N ASP A 380 44.59 -20.35 42.59
CA ASP A 380 44.57 -21.66 43.23
C ASP A 380 45.19 -21.57 44.62
N ASP A 381 44.36 -21.40 45.66
CA ASP A 381 44.77 -21.65 47.05
C ASP A 381 44.04 -22.89 47.59
N VAL A 382 44.80 -23.99 47.61
CA VAL A 382 44.54 -25.27 48.29
C VAL A 382 44.70 -25.05 49.80
N PRO A 383 43.82 -25.62 50.64
CA PRO A 383 44.19 -26.86 51.36
C PRO A 383 43.27 -28.06 51.08
#